data_AF-A0A843M0A3-F1
#
_entry.id   AF-A0A843M0A3-F1
#
_cell.length_a   1.000
_cell.length_b   1.000
_cell.length_c   1.000
_cell.angle_alpha   90.00
_cell.angle_beta   90.00
_cell.angle_gamma   90.00
#
_symmetry.space_group_name_H-M   'P 1'
#
loop_
_entity.id
_entity.type
_entity.pdbx_description
1 polymer ?
#
loop_
_entity_poly.entity_id
_entity_poly.type
_entity_poly.pdbx_seq_one_letter_code
_entity_poly.pdbx_strand_id
1 'polypeptide(L)' 'MNKIAPLIQKMIKYNHGNAKRISHALKVHNYAKTIAILEKVNEYDLFNLESAAILHDIGIKVCEKKYNSTEGK' A
#
# COMPACT_ATOMS: atom_id res chain seq x y z
N MET A 1 13.43 11.63 8.92
CA MET A 1 12.08 12.07 8.52
C MET A 1 11.25 10.84 8.16
N ASN A 2 10.05 10.70 8.75
CA ASN A 2 9.18 9.56 8.51
C ASN A 2 8.61 9.62 7.07
N LYS A 3 9.10 8.75 6.18
CA LYS A 3 8.72 8.70 4.75
C LYS A 3 7.40 7.97 4.49
N ILE A 4 6.88 7.22 5.47
CA ILE A 4 5.66 6.41 5.33
C ILE A 4 4.40 7.28 5.30
N ALA A 5 4.29 8.29 6.17
CA ALA A 5 3.11 9.15 6.20
C ALA A 5 2.88 9.92 4.87
N PRO A 6 3.91 10.54 4.24
CA PRO A 6 3.77 11.11 2.90
C PRO A 6 3.39 10.08 1.83
N LEU A 7 3.88 8.84 1.93
CA LEU A 7 3.55 7.77 1.00
C LEU A 7 2.07 7.37 1.10
N ILE A 8 1.56 7.20 2.32
CA ILE A 8 0.14 6.95 2.60
C ILE A 8 -0.72 8.07 2.03
N GLN A 9 -0.35 9.34 2.26
CA GLN A 9 -1.08 10.50 1.73
C GLN A 9 -1.16 10.45 0.19
N LYS A 10 -0.06 10.13 -0.49
CA LYS A 10 -0.03 9.99 -1.95
C LYS A 10 -0.89 8.82 -2.44
N MET A 11 -0.85 7.68 -1.75
CA MET A 11 -1.68 6.51 -2.07
C MET A 11 -3.18 6.84 -1.94
N ILE A 12 -3.58 7.53 -0.87
CA ILE A 12 -4.96 7.99 -0.65
C ILE A 12 -5.39 8.92 -1.78
N LYS A 13 -4.56 9.93 -2.11
CA LYS A 13 -4.87 10.88 -3.19
C LYS A 13 -4.98 10.17 -4.55
N TYR A 14 -4.10 9.20 -4.82
CA TYR A 14 -4.14 8.44 -6.06
C TYR A 14 -5.41 7.58 -6.18
N ASN A 15 -5.84 6.96 -5.08
CA ASN A 15 -7.04 6.12 -5.02
C ASN A 15 -8.32 6.89 -4.64
N HIS A 16 -8.32 8.22 -4.75
CA HIS A 16 -9.48 9.06 -4.45
C HIS A 16 -10.74 8.54 -5.16
N GLY A 17 -11.85 8.46 -4.42
CA GLY A 17 -13.12 7.87 -4.88
C GLY A 17 -13.26 6.36 -4.67
N ASN A 18 -12.18 5.64 -4.30
CA ASN A 18 -12.24 4.21 -4.01
C ASN A 18 -11.89 3.92 -2.54
N ALA A 19 -12.87 4.12 -1.66
CA ALA A 19 -12.72 3.90 -0.23
C ALA A 19 -12.33 2.46 0.14
N LYS A 20 -12.83 1.46 -0.60
CA LYS A 20 -12.50 0.03 -0.39
C LYS A 20 -11.00 -0.21 -0.59
N ARG A 21 -10.43 0.29 -1.70
CA ARG A 21 -9.00 0.13 -2.02
C ARG A 21 -8.10 0.86 -1.01
N ILE A 22 -8.49 2.06 -0.59
CA ILE A 22 -7.77 2.82 0.44
C ILE A 22 -7.79 2.06 1.78
N SER A 23 -8.97 1.60 2.21
CA SER A 23 -9.13 0.86 3.47
C SER A 23 -8.35 -0.45 3.47
N HIS A 24 -8.38 -1.18 2.35
CA HIS A 24 -7.60 -2.41 2.16
C HIS A 24 -6.10 -2.16 2.32
N ALA A 25 -5.54 -1.18 1.60
CA ALA A 25 -4.11 -0.85 1.69
C ALA A 25 -3.70 -0.46 3.12
N LEU A 26 -4.50 0.34 3.83
CA LEU A 26 -4.22 0.73 5.22
C LEU A 26 -4.27 -0.47 6.19
N LYS A 27 -5.23 -1.38 5.99
CA LYS A 27 -5.35 -2.59 6.81
C LYS A 27 -4.14 -3.51 6.61
N VAL A 28 -3.75 -3.76 5.35
CA VAL A 28 -2.56 -4.57 5.02
C VAL A 28 -1.29 -3.94 5.59
N HIS A 29 -1.10 -2.62 5.45
CA HIS A 29 0.02 -1.90 6.05
C HIS A 29 0.09 -2.09 7.57
N ASN A 30 -1.03 -1.91 8.28
CA ASN A 30 -1.06 -2.05 9.74
C ASN A 30 -0.71 -3.47 10.21
N TYR A 31 -1.23 -4.51 9.53
CA TYR A 31 -0.87 -5.88 9.85
C TYR A 31 0.60 -6.18 9.54
N ALA A 32 1.10 -5.79 8.37
CA ALA A 32 2.49 -6.00 7.98
C ALA A 32 3.46 -5.32 8.96
N LYS A 33 3.20 -4.07 9.33
CA LYS A 33 3.97 -3.33 10.32
C LYS A 33 3.97 -4.03 11.68
N THR A 34 2.79 -4.45 12.16
CA THR A 34 2.64 -5.10 13.47
C THR A 34 3.46 -6.39 13.52
N ILE A 35 3.34 -7.24 12.49
CA ILE A 35 4.09 -8.49 12.39
C ILE A 35 5.59 -8.20 12.35
N ALA A 36 6.04 -7.27 11.52
CA ALA A 36 7.47 -6.97 11.37
C ALA A 36 8.12 -6.42 12.65
N ILE A 37 7.38 -5.62 13.43
CA ILE A 37 7.84 -5.15 14.74
C ILE A 37 8.01 -6.33 15.71
N LEU A 38 7.05 -7.27 15.73
CA LEU A 38 7.11 -8.46 16.59
C LEU A 38 8.26 -9.40 16.19
N GLU A 39 8.51 -9.53 14.87
CA GLU A 39 9.62 -10.29 14.30
C GLU A 39 10.99 -9.57 14.39
N LYS A 40 11.02 -8.37 14.98
CA LYS A 40 12.25 -7.56 15.15
C LYS A 40 12.98 -7.27 13.84
N VAL A 41 12.23 -7.03 12.77
CA VAL A 41 12.77 -6.63 11.45
C VAL A 41 13.53 -5.30 11.60
N ASN A 42 14.70 -5.19 10.97
CA ASN A 42 15.51 -3.98 11.03
C ASN A 42 14.81 -2.80 10.31
N GLU A 43 15.24 -1.56 10.61
CA GLU A 43 14.57 -0.36 10.10
C GLU A 43 14.54 -0.26 8.56
N TYR A 44 15.60 -0.73 7.89
CA TYR A 44 15.69 -0.70 6.43
C TYR A 44 14.64 -1.63 5.80
N ASP A 45 14.55 -2.86 6.30
CA ASP A 45 13.58 -3.85 5.82
C ASP A 45 12.16 -3.48 6.23
N LEU A 46 11.96 -2.91 7.42
CA LEU A 46 10.66 -2.42 7.88
C LEU A 46 10.14 -1.32 6.95
N PHE A 47 10.99 -0.35 6.57
CA PHE A 47 10.62 0.70 5.62
C PHE A 47 10.23 0.13 4.25
N ASN A 48 10.98 -0.85 3.74
CA ASN A 48 10.68 -1.49 2.45
C ASN A 48 9.38 -2.29 2.51
N LEU A 49 9.18 -3.06 3.59
CA LEU A 49 7.95 -3.83 3.82
C LEU A 49 6.73 -2.93 3.94
N GLU A 50 6.81 -1.87 4.76
CA GLU A 50 5.72 -0.92 4.92
C GLU A 50 5.38 -0.24 3.58
N SER A 51 6.41 0.14 2.80
CA SER A 51 6.23 0.76 1.48
C SER A 51 5.60 -0.20 0.47
N ALA A 52 6.04 -1.46 0.43
CA ALA A 52 5.47 -2.50 -0.43
C ALA A 52 4.01 -2.78 -0.07
N ALA A 53 3.70 -2.91 1.23
CA ALA A 53 2.33 -3.12 1.71
C ALA A 53 1.38 -1.98 1.29
N ILE A 54 1.84 -0.72 1.36
CA ILE A 54 1.05 0.45 0.93
C ILE A 54 0.79 0.44 -0.59
N LEU A 55 1.76 -0.02 -1.38
CA LEU A 55 1.73 0.09 -2.85
C LEU A 55 1.34 -1.19 -3.59
N HIS A 56 1.15 -2.33 -2.92
CA HIS A 56 0.99 -3.63 -3.58
C HIS A 56 -0.09 -3.64 -4.69
N ASP A 57 -1.20 -2.93 -4.46
CA ASP A 57 -2.35 -2.85 -5.37
C ASP A 57 -2.41 -1.54 -6.19
N ILE A 58 -1.35 -0.72 -6.20
CA ILE A 58 -1.37 0.61 -6.85
C ILE A 58 -1.60 0.53 -8.36
N GLY A 59 -1.22 -0.59 -8.97
CA GLY A 59 -1.39 -0.85 -10.41
C GLY A 59 -2.83 -1.03 -10.85
N ILE A 60 -3.75 -1.45 -9.94
CA ILE A 60 -5.13 -1.80 -10.30
C ILE A 60 -5.84 -0.66 -11.04
N LYS A 61 -5.68 0.59 -10.58
CA LYS A 61 -6.29 1.76 -11.23
C LYS A 61 -5.85 1.94 -12.69
N VAL A 62 -4.60 1.62 -13.01
CA VAL A 62 -4.09 1.67 -14.39
C VAL A 62 -4.66 0.53 -15.21
N CYS A 63 -4.72 -0.67 -14.64
CA CYS A 63 -5.29 -1.84 -15.31
C CYS A 63 -6.78 -1.63 -15.65
N GLU A 64 -7.57 -1.11 -14.71
CA GLU A 64 -8.98 -0.75 -14.93
C GLU A 64 -9.12 0.23 -16.10
N LYS A 65 -8.26 1.26 -16.15
CA LYS A 65 -8.31 2.27 -17.23
C LYS A 65 -7.90 1.73 -18.59
N LYS A 66 -6.90 0.83 -18.65
CA LYS A 66 -6.34 0.33 -19.91
C LYS A 66 -7.13 -0.84 -20.47
N TYR A 67 -7.60 -1.72 -19.60
CA TYR A 67 -8.12 -3.04 -19.97
C TYR A 67 -9.56 -3.27 -19.52
N ASN A 68 -10.19 -2.33 -18.81
CA ASN A 68 -11.50 -2.53 -18.16
C ASN A 68 -11.54 -3.77 -17.26
N SER A 69 -10.38 -4.23 -16.80
CA SER A 69 -10.20 -5.47 -16.07
C SER A 69 -9.08 -5.32 -15.04
N THR A 70 -9.29 -5.98 -13.90
CA THR A 70 -8.30 -6.11 -12.82
C THR A 70 -7.64 -7.49 -12.80
N GLU A 71 -7.94 -8.36 -13.77
CA GLU A 71 -7.54 -9.77 -13.75
C GLU A 71 -6.09 -10.03 -14.20
N GLY A 72 -5.38 -9.02 -14.71
CA GLY A 72 -3.98 -9.16 -15.10
C GLY A 72 -3.74 -10.20 -16.20
N LYS A 73 -4.70 -10.38 -17.13
CA LYS A 73 -4.57 -11.21 -18.33
C LYS A 73 -4.12 -10.39 -19.54
#